data_AF-A0A1G8U414-F1
#
_entry.id   AF-A0A1G8U414-F1
#
_cell.length_a   1.000
_cell.length_b   1.000
_cell.length_c   1.000
_cell.angle_alpha   90.00
_cell.angle_beta   90.00
_cell.angle_gamma   90.00
#
_symmetry.space_group_name_H-M   'P 1'
#
loop_
_entity.id
_entity.type
_entity.pdbx_description
1 polymer ?
#
loop_
_entity_poly.entity_id
_entity_poly.type
_entity_poly.pdbx_seq_one_letter_code
_entity_poly.pdbx_strand_id
1 'polypeptide(L)'
;MFICLVPSVVLLYVMMYPKNWQKKQRIFGVNNRPEFKVDKSAKFIDILVGTHKKQGTAILIGILVISTLLLFVPGLTIKMIVWTVFVYIALVVICIPYALGNSELKKYKKCLGIVNEGVLYADLKNASNIHALNKPLLFGANIVGLLIIVLAVLIDLGLLLPLKVFEGAFVCTALVASIIATNFIILPIAFMIDNSRNEVISENSDINANYNRSRKKIFSDYMIFFSWLNNIFALIVLACALFLNAEILLVLLLGVYILVMITVTFIYAFKKLAIDKRYYKEETNFVEDDDDHWILGMFYYNPNDRKLNVDKRVGVGMTINMAHPVGKIITGFGVLTIVGSIVALIWIGLMSVTPIRIIENNDYVICHQLTDEYKIAKSDITSVEYGNFKDLRASRTAGTGMENVAKGTWTVNGEAGCKLFLNPQAGKYIKIVTSDKVYYISENTAEETESLYEKLN
;
A
#
# COMPACT_ATOMS: atom_id res chain seq x y z
N MET A 1 1.49 11.28 4.57
CA MET A 1 2.16 11.13 3.25
C MET A 1 3.63 11.56 3.28
N PHE A 2 3.97 12.77 3.76
CA PHE A 2 5.37 13.22 3.91
C PHE A 2 6.28 12.19 4.62
N ILE A 3 5.86 11.73 5.81
CA ILE A 3 6.62 10.78 6.64
C ILE A 3 6.81 9.41 5.96
N CYS A 4 5.95 9.07 4.99
CA CYS A 4 6.08 7.83 4.22
C CYS A 4 6.98 8.06 3.00
N LEU A 5 6.73 9.12 2.22
CA LEU A 5 7.43 9.36 0.95
C LEU A 5 8.92 9.63 1.15
N VAL A 6 9.27 10.53 2.07
CA VAL A 6 10.65 11.01 2.23
C VAL A 6 11.62 9.87 2.56
N PRO A 7 11.37 9.02 3.57
CA PRO A 7 12.24 7.87 3.83
C PRO A 7 12.28 6.89 2.65
N SER A 8 11.16 6.66 1.97
CA SER A 8 11.10 5.75 0.82
C SER A 8 11.97 6.21 -0.35
N VAL A 9 11.88 7.48 -0.75
CA VAL A 9 12.70 8.00 -1.87
C VAL A 9 14.19 8.07 -1.52
N VAL A 10 14.52 8.39 -0.26
CA VAL A 10 15.91 8.35 0.22
C VAL A 10 16.46 6.93 0.19
N LEU A 11 15.69 5.94 0.67
CA LEU A 11 16.08 4.54 0.65
C LEU A 11 16.27 4.04 -0.79
N LEU A 12 15.33 4.34 -1.69
CA LEU A 12 15.43 4.01 -3.11
C LEU A 12 16.70 4.62 -3.73
N TYR A 13 16.96 5.90 -3.48
CA TYR A 13 18.17 6.57 -3.96
C TYR A 13 19.45 5.89 -3.47
N VAL A 14 19.56 5.57 -2.17
CA VAL A 14 20.72 4.89 -1.60
C VAL A 14 20.95 3.51 -2.23
N MET A 15 19.86 2.79 -2.53
CA MET A 15 19.93 1.48 -3.18
C MET A 15 20.34 1.57 -4.66
N MET A 16 19.85 2.58 -5.38
CA MET A 16 20.03 2.74 -6.83
C MET A 16 21.40 3.31 -7.20
N TYR A 17 21.95 4.22 -6.39
CA TYR A 17 23.16 4.99 -6.72
C TYR A 17 24.31 4.74 -5.73
N PRO A 18 24.94 3.55 -5.76
CA PRO A 18 26.00 3.22 -4.83
C PRO A 18 27.26 4.07 -5.04
N LYS A 19 27.98 4.38 -3.94
CA LYS A 19 29.21 5.18 -4.00
C LYS A 19 30.34 4.55 -4.81
N ASN A 20 30.56 3.23 -4.67
CA ASN A 20 31.70 2.52 -5.29
C ASN A 20 31.16 1.43 -6.22
N TRP A 21 31.03 1.74 -7.50
CA TRP A 21 30.46 0.81 -8.49
C TRP A 21 31.36 -0.42 -8.71
N GLN A 22 32.69 -0.28 -8.58
CA GLN A 22 33.65 -1.37 -8.83
C GLN A 22 33.47 -2.58 -7.90
N LYS A 23 32.97 -2.34 -6.68
CA LYS A 23 32.72 -3.38 -5.67
C LYS A 23 31.32 -3.98 -5.75
N LYS A 24 30.48 -3.52 -6.68
CA LYS A 24 29.10 -3.99 -6.84
C LYS A 24 29.04 -5.09 -7.89
N GLN A 25 28.18 -6.08 -7.65
CA GLN A 25 27.89 -7.12 -8.63
C GLN A 25 27.13 -6.59 -9.85
N ARG A 26 26.38 -5.50 -9.69
CA ARG A 26 25.56 -4.89 -10.75
C ARG A 26 25.70 -3.37 -10.75
N ILE A 27 25.67 -2.77 -11.93
CA ILE A 27 25.68 -1.32 -12.17
C ILE A 27 24.46 -1.00 -13.00
N PHE A 28 23.57 -0.12 -12.54
CA PHE A 28 22.29 0.17 -13.20
C PHE A 28 21.51 -1.09 -13.64
N GLY A 29 21.66 -2.19 -12.90
CA GLY A 29 20.98 -3.43 -13.21
C GLY A 29 21.53 -4.11 -14.46
N VAL A 30 22.81 -3.92 -14.77
CA VAL A 30 23.63 -4.71 -15.71
C VAL A 30 24.70 -5.41 -14.87
N ASN A 31 25.04 -6.66 -15.19
CA ASN A 31 26.08 -7.40 -14.47
C ASN A 31 27.44 -6.68 -14.59
N ASN A 32 28.13 -6.49 -13.47
CA ASN A 32 29.42 -5.79 -13.44
C ASN A 32 30.55 -6.76 -13.81
N ARG A 33 30.99 -6.68 -15.06
CA ARG A 33 31.96 -7.63 -15.61
C ARG A 33 33.42 -7.16 -15.43
N PRO A 34 34.41 -8.05 -15.46
CA PRO A 34 35.84 -7.67 -15.40
C PRO A 34 36.25 -6.64 -16.47
N GLU A 35 35.71 -6.75 -17.68
CA GLU A 35 35.97 -5.88 -18.85
C GLU A 35 35.59 -4.42 -18.57
N PHE A 36 34.65 -4.19 -17.65
CA PHE A 36 34.24 -2.86 -17.22
C PHE A 36 35.30 -2.18 -16.36
N LYS A 37 36.19 -2.94 -15.73
CA LYS A 37 37.16 -2.45 -14.74
C LYS A 37 38.53 -2.11 -15.34
N VAL A 38 38.67 -2.20 -16.66
CA VAL A 38 39.95 -2.03 -17.37
C VAL A 38 39.99 -0.68 -18.10
N ASP A 39 41.11 0.04 -17.95
CA ASP A 39 41.53 1.21 -18.73
C ASP A 39 40.42 2.20 -19.13
N LYS A 40 40.05 2.21 -20.42
CA LYS A 40 39.09 3.14 -21.03
C LYS A 40 37.65 2.84 -20.58
N SER A 41 37.31 1.56 -20.42
CA SER A 41 35.99 1.14 -19.92
C SER A 41 35.77 1.60 -18.49
N ALA A 42 36.79 1.49 -17.64
CA ALA A 42 36.71 1.96 -16.26
C ALA A 42 36.45 3.47 -16.20
N LYS A 43 37.15 4.27 -17.01
CA LYS A 43 36.94 5.73 -17.09
C LYS A 43 35.55 6.09 -17.61
N PHE A 44 35.09 5.43 -18.67
CA PHE A 44 33.74 5.65 -19.22
C PHE A 44 32.66 5.36 -18.19
N ILE A 45 32.73 4.22 -17.51
CA ILE A 45 31.72 3.81 -16.52
C ILE A 45 31.76 4.72 -15.29
N ASP A 46 32.94 5.18 -14.87
CA ASP A 46 33.05 6.13 -13.76
C ASP A 46 32.33 7.46 -14.06
N ILE A 47 32.53 8.00 -15.27
CA ILE A 47 31.83 9.19 -15.76
C ILE A 47 30.31 8.95 -15.84
N LEU A 48 29.89 7.81 -16.40
CA LEU A 48 28.49 7.45 -16.55
C LEU A 48 27.79 7.33 -15.17
N VAL A 49 28.39 6.60 -14.24
CA VAL A 49 27.88 6.46 -12.86
C VAL A 49 27.83 7.81 -12.15
N GLY A 50 28.89 8.61 -12.26
CA GLY A 50 28.95 9.95 -11.67
C GLY A 50 27.86 10.88 -12.20
N THR A 51 27.62 10.86 -13.51
CA THR A 51 26.61 11.69 -14.18
C THR A 51 25.20 11.36 -13.71
N HIS A 52 24.79 10.09 -13.79
CA HIS A 52 23.45 9.69 -13.37
C HIS A 52 23.23 9.80 -11.85
N LYS A 53 24.29 9.61 -11.04
CA LYS A 53 24.21 9.87 -9.61
C LYS A 53 24.00 11.36 -9.30
N LYS A 54 24.67 12.27 -10.02
CA LYS A 54 24.46 13.72 -9.89
C LYS A 54 23.02 14.10 -10.27
N GLN A 55 22.51 13.56 -11.37
CA GLN A 55 21.11 13.72 -11.78
C GLN A 55 20.14 13.19 -10.71
N GLY A 56 20.36 11.98 -10.20
CA GLY A 56 19.55 11.38 -9.14
C GLY A 56 19.59 12.19 -7.83
N THR A 57 20.74 12.79 -7.50
CA THR A 57 20.88 13.68 -6.33
C THR A 57 20.05 14.95 -6.53
N ALA A 58 20.13 15.57 -7.70
CA ALA A 58 19.36 16.78 -8.02
C ALA A 58 17.84 16.51 -7.96
N ILE A 59 17.40 15.37 -8.51
CA ILE A 59 16.00 14.92 -8.42
C ILE A 59 15.58 14.68 -6.97
N LEU A 60 16.40 13.99 -6.18
CA LEU A 60 16.11 13.75 -4.77
C LEU A 60 15.93 15.08 -4.01
N ILE A 61 16.84 16.03 -4.19
CA ILE A 61 16.74 17.37 -3.58
C ILE A 61 15.45 18.06 -4.03
N GLY A 62 15.13 18.03 -5.33
CA GLY A 62 13.88 18.56 -5.85
C GLY A 62 12.64 17.94 -5.21
N ILE A 63 12.61 16.61 -5.06
CA ILE A 63 11.52 15.90 -4.38
C ILE A 63 11.40 16.35 -2.92
N LEU A 64 12.50 16.52 -2.19
CA LEU A 64 12.50 16.95 -0.79
C LEU A 64 12.00 18.40 -0.64
N VAL A 65 12.42 19.30 -1.54
CA VAL A 65 11.96 20.69 -1.57
C VAL A 65 10.46 20.75 -1.85
N ILE A 66 9.98 20.08 -2.91
CA ILE A 66 8.55 20.04 -3.24
C ILE A 66 7.76 19.40 -2.10
N SER A 67 8.25 18.30 -1.52
CA SER A 67 7.62 17.66 -0.35
C SER A 67 7.42 18.65 0.80
N THR A 68 8.39 19.52 1.04
CA THR A 68 8.32 20.54 2.09
C THR A 68 7.29 21.61 1.73
N LEU A 69 7.30 22.10 0.50
CA LEU A 69 6.33 23.08 0.01
C LEU A 69 4.88 22.57 0.07
N LEU A 70 4.67 21.28 -0.23
CA LEU A 70 3.35 20.64 -0.20
C LEU A 70 2.77 20.51 1.21
N LEU A 71 3.55 20.70 2.28
CA LEU A 71 3.01 20.76 3.65
C LEU A 71 2.08 21.96 3.86
N PHE A 72 2.30 23.04 3.10
CA PHE A 72 1.60 24.32 3.23
C PHE A 72 0.36 24.46 2.34
N VAL A 73 0.01 23.43 1.57
CA VAL A 73 -1.23 23.43 0.75
C VAL A 73 -2.46 23.54 1.66
N PRO A 74 -3.37 24.51 1.45
CA PRO A 74 -4.59 24.64 2.23
C PRO A 74 -5.66 23.62 1.82
N GLY A 75 -6.60 23.35 2.73
CA GLY A 75 -7.71 22.40 2.51
C GLY A 75 -7.27 20.94 2.58
N LEU A 76 -7.96 20.13 3.38
CA LEU A 76 -7.57 18.73 3.57
C LEU A 76 -7.69 17.93 2.27
N THR A 77 -8.78 18.11 1.53
CA THR A 77 -9.04 17.34 0.30
C THR A 77 -8.04 17.64 -0.80
N ILE A 78 -7.78 18.92 -1.07
CA ILE A 78 -6.80 19.36 -2.08
C ILE A 78 -5.41 18.86 -1.71
N LYS A 79 -5.04 19.00 -0.43
CA LYS A 79 -3.78 18.48 0.10
C LYS A 79 -3.66 16.97 -0.16
N MET A 80 -4.68 16.17 0.12
CA MET A 80 -4.65 14.71 -0.10
C MET A 80 -4.47 14.33 -1.58
N ILE A 81 -5.18 15.01 -2.48
CA ILE A 81 -5.09 14.78 -3.93
C ILE A 81 -3.68 15.12 -4.45
N VAL A 82 -3.20 16.34 -4.17
CA VAL A 82 -1.90 16.81 -4.64
C VAL A 82 -0.78 15.92 -4.09
N TRP A 83 -0.84 15.54 -2.81
CA TRP A 83 0.15 14.66 -2.22
C TRP A 83 0.17 13.27 -2.87
N THR A 84 -1.00 12.69 -3.18
CA THR A 84 -1.06 11.35 -3.77
C THR A 84 -0.52 11.34 -5.19
N VAL A 85 -0.89 12.33 -6.01
CA VAL A 85 -0.33 12.51 -7.36
C VAL A 85 1.19 12.71 -7.28
N PHE A 86 1.64 13.57 -6.37
CA PHE A 86 3.06 13.84 -6.19
C PHE A 86 3.85 12.59 -5.76
N VAL A 87 3.30 11.73 -4.90
CA VAL A 87 3.93 10.45 -4.51
C VAL A 87 4.20 9.59 -5.75
N TYR A 88 3.23 9.44 -6.65
CA TYR A 88 3.42 8.66 -7.88
C TYR A 88 4.51 9.26 -8.78
N ILE A 89 4.46 10.58 -8.99
CA ILE A 89 5.46 11.29 -9.80
C ILE A 89 6.85 11.12 -9.17
N ALA A 90 7.00 11.34 -7.87
CA ALA A 90 8.27 11.26 -7.16
C ALA A 90 8.90 9.86 -7.27
N LEU A 91 8.10 8.79 -7.12
CA LEU A 91 8.57 7.41 -7.24
C LEU A 91 9.02 7.04 -8.67
N VAL A 92 8.37 7.60 -9.70
CA VAL A 92 8.78 7.38 -11.10
C VAL A 92 10.03 8.21 -11.44
N VAL A 93 10.03 9.50 -11.12
CA VAL A 93 11.08 10.44 -11.53
C VAL A 93 12.43 10.10 -10.91
N ILE A 94 12.47 9.64 -9.64
CA ILE A 94 13.73 9.21 -8.99
C ILE A 94 14.41 8.03 -9.71
N CYS A 95 13.63 7.22 -10.45
CA CYS A 95 14.12 6.07 -11.19
C CYS A 95 14.64 6.42 -12.60
N ILE A 96 14.38 7.63 -13.11
CA ILE A 96 14.74 8.01 -14.49
C ILE A 96 16.26 7.94 -14.75
N PRO A 97 17.14 8.56 -13.94
CA PRO A 97 18.58 8.52 -14.23
C PRO A 97 19.15 7.10 -14.18
N TYR A 98 18.62 6.25 -13.31
CA TYR A 98 18.99 4.84 -13.24
C TYR A 98 18.59 4.09 -14.53
N ALA A 99 17.37 4.33 -15.03
CA ALA A 99 16.88 3.73 -16.26
C ALA A 99 17.67 4.18 -17.49
N LEU A 100 18.06 5.46 -17.55
CA LEU A 100 18.94 6.00 -18.58
C LEU A 100 20.33 5.33 -18.51
N GLY A 101 20.92 5.26 -17.30
CA GLY A 101 22.20 4.57 -17.09
C GLY A 101 22.16 3.09 -17.46
N ASN A 102 21.03 2.40 -17.24
CA ASN A 102 20.84 1.03 -17.72
C ASN A 102 20.91 0.95 -19.25
N SER A 103 20.20 1.84 -19.95
CA SER A 103 20.18 1.88 -21.41
C SER A 103 21.57 2.18 -21.99
N GLU A 104 22.26 3.18 -21.45
CA GLU A 104 23.60 3.57 -21.87
C GLU A 104 24.63 2.46 -21.62
N LEU A 105 24.59 1.82 -20.45
CA LEU A 105 25.50 0.73 -20.11
C LEU A 105 25.26 -0.51 -20.96
N LYS A 106 24.00 -0.84 -21.27
CA LYS A 106 23.66 -1.92 -22.23
C LYS A 106 24.18 -1.63 -23.63
N LYS A 107 24.07 -0.39 -24.11
CA LYS A 107 24.63 0.03 -25.40
C LYS A 107 26.16 -0.12 -25.39
N TYR A 108 26.82 0.33 -24.33
CA TYR A 108 28.27 0.19 -24.18
C TYR A 108 28.72 -1.27 -24.15
N LYS A 109 28.01 -2.13 -23.41
CA LYS A 109 28.24 -3.59 -23.40
C LYS A 109 28.20 -4.19 -24.81
N LYS A 110 27.22 -3.79 -25.63
CA LYS A 110 27.11 -4.21 -27.04
C LYS A 110 28.28 -3.68 -27.89
N CYS A 111 28.73 -2.44 -27.67
CA CYS A 111 29.90 -1.89 -28.35
C CYS A 111 31.21 -2.65 -28.04
N LEU A 112 31.31 -3.25 -26.85
CA LEU A 112 32.44 -4.11 -26.50
C LEU A 112 32.37 -5.52 -27.12
N GLY A 113 31.32 -5.83 -27.90
CA GLY A 113 31.15 -7.15 -28.50
C GLY A 113 30.79 -8.24 -27.49
N ILE A 114 30.36 -7.88 -26.28
CA ILE A 114 29.96 -8.84 -25.24
C ILE A 114 28.58 -9.38 -25.60
N VAL A 115 28.52 -10.62 -26.08
CA VAL A 115 27.29 -11.32 -26.46
C VAL A 115 26.78 -12.14 -25.26
N ASN A 116 25.46 -12.18 -25.07
CA ASN A 116 24.86 -13.05 -24.05
C ASN A 116 24.85 -14.50 -24.58
N GLU A 117 25.56 -15.41 -23.91
CA GLU A 117 25.56 -16.82 -24.32
C GLU A 117 24.26 -17.56 -23.94
N GLY A 118 23.37 -16.95 -23.15
CA GLY A 118 22.06 -17.52 -22.81
C GLY A 118 22.13 -18.86 -22.06
N VAL A 119 23.27 -19.20 -21.47
CA VAL A 119 23.50 -20.47 -20.79
C VAL A 119 22.80 -20.45 -19.43
N LEU A 120 21.78 -21.30 -19.29
CA LEU A 120 21.07 -21.53 -18.03
C LEU A 120 21.67 -22.75 -17.32
N TYR A 121 22.26 -22.56 -16.15
CA TYR A 121 22.77 -23.65 -15.34
C TYR A 121 21.64 -24.27 -14.50
N ALA A 122 21.60 -25.60 -14.46
CA ALA A 122 20.61 -26.36 -13.70
C ALA A 122 21.29 -27.45 -12.85
N ASP A 123 21.06 -27.41 -11.54
CA ASP A 123 21.45 -28.51 -10.65
C ASP A 123 20.46 -29.66 -10.82
N LEU A 124 20.91 -30.75 -11.43
CA LEU A 124 20.10 -31.94 -11.68
C LEU A 124 19.98 -32.85 -10.45
N LYS A 125 20.95 -32.81 -9.52
CA LYS A 125 20.95 -33.66 -8.32
C LYS A 125 19.85 -33.21 -7.35
N ASN A 126 19.68 -31.90 -7.20
CA ASN A 126 18.60 -31.29 -6.42
C ASN A 126 17.54 -30.65 -7.34
N ALA A 127 17.16 -31.38 -8.39
CA ALA A 127 16.14 -30.91 -9.36
C ALA A 127 14.77 -30.68 -8.70
N SER A 128 14.48 -31.35 -7.59
CA SER A 128 13.30 -31.06 -6.77
C SER A 128 13.50 -29.78 -5.96
N ASN A 129 12.45 -28.95 -5.91
CA ASN A 129 12.48 -27.73 -5.12
C ASN A 129 12.76 -28.06 -3.65
N ILE A 130 13.71 -27.34 -3.06
CA ILE A 130 13.97 -27.47 -1.64
C ILE A 130 12.92 -26.66 -0.91
N HIS A 131 12.19 -27.29 0.01
CA HIS A 131 11.17 -26.65 0.83
C HIS A 131 11.69 -26.40 2.24
N ALA A 132 11.39 -25.23 2.78
CA ALA A 132 11.73 -24.83 4.14
C ALA A 132 10.55 -24.17 4.89
N LEU A 133 9.40 -24.03 4.24
CA LEU A 133 8.19 -23.47 4.85
C LEU A 133 7.61 -24.41 5.91
N ASN A 134 7.47 -23.90 7.14
CA ASN A 134 6.72 -24.58 8.19
C ASN A 134 5.21 -24.37 7.97
N LYS A 135 4.62 -25.22 7.12
CA LYS A 135 3.20 -25.15 6.73
C LYS A 135 2.25 -25.21 7.95
N PRO A 136 2.41 -26.14 8.92
CA PRO A 136 1.53 -26.18 10.09
C PRO A 136 1.47 -24.87 10.87
N LEU A 137 2.62 -24.22 11.08
CA LEU A 137 2.69 -22.99 11.86
C LEU A 137 2.08 -21.79 11.09
N LEU A 138 2.26 -21.75 9.77
CA LEU A 138 1.62 -20.73 8.92
C LEU A 138 0.10 -20.92 8.82
N PHE A 139 -0.37 -22.15 8.59
CA PHE A 139 -1.80 -22.44 8.57
C PHE A 139 -2.44 -22.20 9.93
N GLY A 140 -1.77 -22.57 11.02
CA GLY A 140 -2.20 -22.25 12.37
C GLY A 140 -2.43 -20.76 12.58
N ALA A 141 -1.50 -19.90 12.14
CA ALA A 141 -1.69 -18.45 12.20
C ALA A 141 -2.91 -17.97 11.41
N ASN A 142 -3.16 -18.52 10.22
CA ASN A 142 -4.28 -18.12 9.39
C ASN A 142 -5.63 -18.60 9.97
N ILE A 143 -5.68 -19.81 10.51
CA ILE A 143 -6.87 -20.34 11.21
C ILE A 143 -7.18 -19.48 12.43
N VAL A 144 -6.18 -19.17 13.27
CA VAL A 144 -6.35 -18.28 14.41
C VAL A 144 -6.85 -16.91 13.97
N GLY A 145 -6.28 -16.34 12.90
CA GLY A 145 -6.76 -15.08 12.33
C GLY A 145 -8.24 -15.14 11.94
N LEU A 146 -8.66 -16.19 11.24
CA LEU A 146 -10.07 -16.38 10.87
C LEU A 146 -10.98 -16.47 12.11
N LEU A 147 -10.55 -17.18 13.15
CA LEU A 147 -11.30 -17.28 14.41
C LEU A 147 -11.45 -15.92 15.10
N ILE A 148 -10.43 -15.04 15.03
CA ILE A 148 -10.52 -13.68 15.58
C ILE A 148 -11.52 -12.82 14.77
N ILE A 149 -11.60 -12.99 13.44
CA ILE A 149 -12.64 -12.33 12.63
C ILE A 149 -14.03 -12.82 13.05
N VAL A 150 -14.22 -14.14 13.20
CA VAL A 150 -15.49 -14.71 13.65
C VAL A 150 -15.87 -14.17 15.02
N LEU A 151 -14.91 -14.10 15.96
CA LEU A 151 -15.11 -13.49 17.27
C LEU A 151 -15.63 -12.05 17.16
N ALA A 152 -14.99 -11.23 16.31
CA ALA A 152 -15.40 -9.84 16.11
C ALA A 152 -16.81 -9.71 15.50
N VAL A 153 -17.16 -10.59 14.56
CA VAL A 153 -18.52 -10.66 13.98
C VAL A 153 -19.55 -11.00 15.05
N LEU A 154 -19.29 -12.02 15.87
CA LEU A 154 -20.22 -12.42 16.94
C LEU A 154 -20.41 -11.32 18.00
N ILE A 155 -19.39 -10.50 18.24
CA ILE A 155 -19.48 -9.33 19.11
C ILE A 155 -20.33 -8.23 18.46
N ASP A 156 -20.09 -7.89 17.19
CA ASP A 156 -20.88 -6.86 16.48
C ASP A 156 -22.35 -7.27 16.29
N LEU A 157 -22.64 -8.58 16.22
CA LEU A 157 -24.00 -9.13 16.20
C LEU A 157 -24.68 -9.13 17.59
N GLY A 158 -23.98 -8.73 18.65
CA GLY A 158 -24.49 -8.72 20.02
C GLY A 158 -24.66 -10.11 20.65
N LEU A 159 -24.14 -11.17 20.00
CA LEU A 159 -24.30 -12.56 20.46
C LEU A 159 -23.38 -12.92 21.64
N LEU A 160 -22.23 -12.25 21.76
CA LEU A 160 -21.26 -12.51 22.83
C LEU A 160 -21.23 -11.41 23.91
N LEU A 161 -21.44 -10.17 23.52
CA LEU A 161 -21.50 -9.02 24.42
C LEU A 161 -22.65 -8.12 23.94
N PRO A 162 -23.69 -7.84 24.75
CA PRO A 162 -24.81 -6.98 24.37
C PRO A 162 -24.40 -5.50 24.42
N LEU A 163 -23.34 -5.14 23.68
CA LEU A 163 -22.83 -3.78 23.56
C LEU A 163 -23.63 -3.06 22.48
N LYS A 164 -24.65 -2.29 22.88
CA LYS A 164 -25.43 -1.42 21.98
C LYS A 164 -24.61 -0.27 21.35
N VAL A 165 -23.32 -0.15 21.69
CA VAL A 165 -22.46 0.97 21.30
C VAL A 165 -22.18 0.99 19.78
N PHE A 166 -22.29 -0.16 19.10
CA PHE A 166 -21.95 -0.30 17.67
C PHE A 166 -22.99 -1.05 16.84
N GLU A 167 -24.24 -1.09 17.30
CA GLU A 167 -25.31 -1.90 16.69
C GLU A 167 -25.47 -1.57 15.20
N GLY A 168 -25.30 -2.59 14.34
CA GLY A 168 -25.44 -2.49 12.88
C GLY A 168 -24.25 -1.90 12.10
N ALA A 169 -23.17 -1.47 12.76
CA ALA A 169 -22.05 -0.78 12.11
C ALA A 169 -20.82 -1.67 11.80
N PHE A 170 -20.79 -2.91 12.33
CA PHE A 170 -19.69 -3.89 12.12
C PHE A 170 -18.28 -3.33 12.36
N VAL A 171 -18.14 -2.43 13.35
CA VAL A 171 -16.89 -1.68 13.58
C VAL A 171 -15.76 -2.60 14.03
N CYS A 172 -16.03 -3.51 14.97
CA CYS A 172 -15.02 -4.43 15.48
C CYS A 172 -14.54 -5.37 14.37
N THR A 173 -15.49 -5.87 13.58
CA THR A 173 -15.25 -6.73 12.42
C THR A 173 -14.38 -6.01 11.39
N ALA A 174 -14.76 -4.79 10.99
CA ALA A 174 -14.00 -4.01 10.01
C ALA A 174 -12.57 -3.75 10.47
N LEU A 175 -12.39 -3.38 11.74
CA LEU A 175 -11.09 -3.11 12.35
C LEU A 175 -10.19 -4.34 12.32
N VAL A 176 -10.68 -5.47 12.86
CA VAL A 176 -9.93 -6.73 12.94
C VAL A 176 -9.68 -7.33 11.55
N ALA A 177 -10.71 -7.36 10.69
CA ALA A 177 -10.60 -7.90 9.35
C ALA A 177 -9.59 -7.12 8.51
N SER A 178 -9.49 -5.80 8.67
CA SER A 178 -8.50 -4.99 7.95
C SER A 178 -7.05 -5.38 8.29
N ILE A 179 -6.77 -5.73 9.55
CA ILE A 179 -5.45 -6.18 9.99
C ILE A 179 -5.19 -7.60 9.46
N ILE A 180 -6.15 -8.51 9.66
CA ILE A 180 -6.00 -9.94 9.34
C ILE A 180 -6.04 -10.18 7.82
N ALA A 181 -6.60 -9.28 7.03
CA ALA A 181 -6.57 -9.34 5.56
C ALA A 181 -5.13 -9.47 5.02
N THR A 182 -4.15 -8.92 5.72
CA THR A 182 -2.73 -9.08 5.35
C THR A 182 -2.25 -10.53 5.41
N ASN A 183 -2.81 -11.38 6.29
CA ASN A 183 -2.48 -12.80 6.35
C ASN A 183 -2.92 -13.55 5.08
N PHE A 184 -4.04 -13.18 4.48
CA PHE A 184 -4.49 -13.73 3.19
C PHE A 184 -3.54 -13.37 2.04
N ILE A 185 -2.78 -12.29 2.16
CA ILE A 185 -1.73 -11.92 1.20
C ILE A 185 -0.43 -12.68 1.50
N ILE A 186 -0.07 -12.82 2.79
CA ILE A 186 1.14 -13.53 3.22
C ILE A 186 1.12 -15.00 2.81
N LEU A 187 -0.03 -15.67 2.97
CA LEU A 187 -0.17 -17.10 2.69
C LEU A 187 0.27 -17.49 1.26
N PRO A 188 -0.33 -16.95 0.17
CA PRO A 188 0.09 -17.30 -1.19
C PRO A 188 1.53 -16.88 -1.47
N ILE A 189 2.01 -15.75 -0.93
CA ILE A 189 3.40 -15.31 -1.11
C ILE A 189 4.39 -16.30 -0.49
N ALA A 190 4.12 -16.78 0.72
CA ALA A 190 4.96 -17.76 1.40
C ALA A 190 5.06 -19.05 0.60
N PHE A 191 3.93 -19.55 0.06
CA PHE A 191 3.91 -20.70 -0.83
C PHE A 191 4.64 -20.46 -2.16
N MET A 192 4.44 -19.30 -2.78
CA MET A 192 5.10 -18.95 -4.04
C MET A 192 6.62 -18.93 -3.90
N ILE A 193 7.14 -18.46 -2.77
CA ILE A 193 8.59 -18.37 -2.53
C ILE A 193 9.16 -19.73 -2.11
N ASP A 194 8.45 -20.52 -1.31
CA ASP A 194 8.88 -21.88 -0.98
C ASP A 194 8.94 -22.79 -2.21
N ASN A 195 7.99 -22.61 -3.15
CA ASN A 195 7.94 -23.31 -4.43
C ASN A 195 8.84 -22.70 -5.53
N SER A 196 9.57 -21.63 -5.23
CA SER A 196 10.48 -21.03 -6.21
C SER A 196 11.62 -21.99 -6.57
N ARG A 197 12.04 -21.96 -7.83
CA ARG A 197 13.13 -22.80 -8.34
C ARG A 197 14.42 -22.51 -7.56
N ASN A 198 15.15 -23.57 -7.22
CA ASN A 198 16.44 -23.46 -6.57
C ASN A 198 17.44 -22.70 -7.46
N GLU A 199 18.21 -21.79 -6.87
CA GLU A 199 19.29 -21.06 -7.53
C GLU A 199 20.57 -21.89 -7.55
N VAL A 200 21.30 -21.85 -8.67
CA VAL A 200 22.58 -22.54 -8.85
C VAL A 200 23.69 -21.52 -8.69
N ILE A 201 24.44 -21.61 -7.59
CA ILE A 201 25.51 -20.68 -7.25
C ILE A 201 26.90 -21.31 -7.41
N SER A 202 27.01 -22.63 -7.24
CA SER A 202 28.27 -23.39 -7.28
C SER A 202 28.07 -24.67 -8.09
N GLU A 203 29.17 -25.26 -8.56
CA GLU A 203 29.19 -26.62 -9.13
C GLU A 203 28.83 -27.67 -8.08
N ASN A 204 29.04 -27.38 -6.79
CA ASN A 204 28.69 -28.28 -5.70
C ASN A 204 27.20 -28.20 -5.35
N SER A 205 26.45 -29.25 -5.71
CA SER A 205 25.01 -29.38 -5.42
C SER A 205 24.65 -29.24 -3.94
N ASP A 206 25.51 -29.67 -3.01
CA ASP A 206 25.20 -29.61 -1.57
C ASP A 206 25.31 -28.17 -1.05
N ILE A 207 26.20 -27.36 -1.63
CA ILE A 207 26.30 -25.92 -1.38
C ILE A 207 25.05 -25.21 -1.90
N ASN A 208 24.63 -25.51 -3.13
CA ASN A 208 23.38 -24.99 -3.71
C ASN A 208 22.19 -25.34 -2.81
N ALA A 209 22.12 -26.58 -2.30
CA ALA A 209 21.02 -27.02 -1.47
C ALA A 209 20.94 -26.25 -0.15
N ASN A 210 22.07 -26.11 0.55
CA ASN A 210 22.14 -25.41 1.83
C ASN A 210 21.88 -23.90 1.71
N TYR A 211 22.33 -23.28 0.61
CA TYR A 211 22.02 -21.89 0.29
C TYR A 211 20.52 -21.67 0.12
N ASN A 212 19.88 -22.43 -0.77
CA ASN A 212 18.46 -22.33 -1.05
C ASN A 212 17.60 -22.63 0.19
N ARG A 213 17.95 -23.69 0.95
CA ARG A 213 17.29 -24.02 2.21
C ARG A 213 17.34 -22.86 3.19
N SER A 214 18.52 -22.28 3.38
CA SER A 214 18.73 -21.18 4.34
C SER A 214 17.94 -19.94 3.95
N ARG A 215 17.92 -19.56 2.67
CA ARG A 215 17.13 -18.43 2.15
C ARG A 215 15.63 -18.62 2.32
N LYS A 216 15.11 -19.79 1.94
CA LYS A 216 13.68 -20.09 2.08
C LYS A 216 13.27 -20.17 3.55
N LYS A 217 14.12 -20.71 4.42
CA LYS A 217 13.87 -20.78 5.87
C LYS A 217 13.74 -19.41 6.51
N ILE A 218 14.70 -18.50 6.28
CA ILE A 218 14.64 -17.16 6.89
C ILE A 218 13.42 -16.36 6.41
N PHE A 219 13.00 -16.58 5.16
CA PHE A 219 11.81 -15.94 4.62
C PHE A 219 10.52 -16.53 5.20
N SER A 220 10.45 -17.86 5.29
CA SER A 220 9.36 -18.57 5.96
C SER A 220 9.20 -18.09 7.40
N ASP A 221 10.28 -18.03 8.17
CA ASP A 221 10.25 -17.60 9.57
C ASP A 221 9.77 -16.15 9.70
N TYR A 222 10.22 -15.27 8.80
CA TYR A 222 9.75 -13.89 8.74
C TYR A 222 8.24 -13.79 8.47
N MET A 223 7.73 -14.54 7.49
CA MET A 223 6.30 -14.52 7.14
C MET A 223 5.42 -15.11 8.24
N ILE A 224 5.85 -16.20 8.86
CA ILE A 224 5.16 -16.81 9.99
C ILE A 224 5.12 -15.85 11.18
N PHE A 225 6.26 -15.24 11.53
CA PHE A 225 6.31 -14.25 12.61
C PHE A 225 5.35 -13.09 12.35
N PHE A 226 5.34 -12.56 11.12
CA PHE A 226 4.42 -11.49 10.72
C PHE A 226 2.96 -11.92 10.93
N SER A 227 2.55 -13.09 10.43
CA SER A 227 1.16 -13.55 10.62
C SER A 227 0.75 -13.72 12.08
N TRP A 228 1.64 -14.22 12.94
CA TRP A 228 1.36 -14.33 14.38
C TRP A 228 1.32 -12.98 15.08
N LEU A 229 2.24 -12.06 14.75
CA LEU A 229 2.22 -10.71 15.30
C LEU A 229 0.95 -9.95 14.91
N ASN A 230 0.48 -10.11 13.66
CA ASN A 230 -0.80 -9.56 13.21
C ASN A 230 -1.97 -10.04 14.07
N ASN A 231 -2.02 -11.33 14.41
CA ASN A 231 -3.09 -11.88 15.23
C ASN A 231 -3.05 -11.30 16.65
N ILE A 232 -1.85 -11.21 17.25
CA ILE A 232 -1.67 -10.60 18.58
C ILE A 232 -2.12 -9.14 18.55
N PHE A 233 -1.68 -8.39 17.54
CA PHE A 233 -2.04 -6.98 17.38
C PHE A 233 -3.55 -6.81 17.18
N ALA A 234 -4.19 -7.62 16.34
CA ALA A 234 -5.63 -7.59 16.12
C ALA A 234 -6.42 -7.85 17.41
N LEU A 235 -5.99 -8.80 18.25
CA LEU A 235 -6.61 -9.06 19.55
C LEU A 235 -6.44 -7.90 20.52
N ILE A 236 -5.25 -7.29 20.60
CA ILE A 236 -4.99 -6.12 21.45
C ILE A 236 -5.88 -4.94 21.01
N VAL A 237 -5.95 -4.70 19.70
CA VAL A 237 -6.77 -3.64 19.11
C VAL A 237 -8.25 -3.87 19.41
N LEU A 238 -8.74 -5.11 19.25
CA LEU A 238 -10.11 -5.48 19.59
C LEU A 238 -10.39 -5.25 21.08
N ALA A 239 -9.51 -5.70 21.98
CA ALA A 239 -9.67 -5.48 23.42
C ALA A 239 -9.69 -3.99 23.79
N CYS A 240 -8.80 -3.18 23.20
CA CYS A 240 -8.78 -1.73 23.43
C CYS A 240 -10.07 -1.06 22.98
N ALA A 241 -10.59 -1.46 21.82
CA ALA A 241 -11.84 -0.94 21.27
C ALA A 241 -13.05 -1.26 22.17
N LEU A 242 -13.06 -2.43 22.81
CA LEU A 242 -14.17 -2.86 23.67
C LEU A 242 -14.14 -2.28 25.09
N PHE A 243 -12.95 -2.14 25.68
CA PHE A 243 -12.85 -1.91 27.14
C PHE A 243 -12.23 -0.58 27.55
N LEU A 244 -11.39 0.03 26.72
CA LEU A 244 -10.55 1.15 27.15
C LEU A 244 -10.97 2.48 26.53
N ASN A 245 -11.66 2.46 25.38
CA ASN A 245 -12.04 3.65 24.58
C ASN A 245 -10.93 4.74 24.59
N ALA A 246 -9.68 4.30 24.50
CA ALA A 246 -8.50 5.12 24.72
C ALA A 246 -7.74 5.28 23.41
N GLU A 247 -8.17 6.26 22.61
CA GLU A 247 -7.62 6.52 21.27
C GLU A 247 -6.09 6.74 21.30
N ILE A 248 -5.58 7.43 22.33
CA ILE A 248 -4.14 7.68 22.49
C ILE A 248 -3.36 6.37 22.69
N LEU A 249 -3.90 5.44 23.49
CA LEU A 249 -3.26 4.14 23.72
C LEU A 249 -3.21 3.33 22.41
N LEU A 250 -4.27 3.37 21.62
CA LEU A 250 -4.32 2.69 20.32
C LEU A 250 -3.25 3.23 19.36
N VAL A 251 -3.06 4.55 19.32
CA VAL A 251 -2.01 5.19 18.51
C VAL A 251 -0.62 4.77 18.99
N LEU A 252 -0.38 4.73 20.29
CA LEU A 252 0.90 4.27 20.85
C LEU A 252 1.18 2.80 20.51
N LEU A 253 0.19 1.93 20.65
CA LEU A 253 0.30 0.51 20.31
C LEU A 253 0.57 0.30 18.82
N LEU A 254 -0.07 1.08 17.95
CA LEU A 254 0.22 1.07 16.52
C LEU A 254 1.68 1.49 16.25
N GLY A 255 2.18 2.52 16.95
CA GLY A 255 3.58 2.94 16.87
C GLY A 255 4.56 1.84 17.27
N VAL A 256 4.28 1.13 18.37
CA VAL A 256 5.08 -0.02 18.83
C VAL A 256 5.04 -1.15 17.81
N TYR A 257 3.86 -1.49 17.30
CA TYR A 257 3.69 -2.52 16.27
C TYR A 257 4.51 -2.22 15.01
N ILE A 258 4.47 -0.98 14.52
CA ILE A 258 5.27 -0.53 13.37
C ILE A 258 6.77 -0.66 13.67
N LEU A 259 7.22 -0.25 14.87
CA LEU A 259 8.63 -0.34 15.26
C LEU A 259 9.13 -1.79 15.32
N VAL A 260 8.32 -2.70 15.86
CA VAL A 260 8.63 -4.15 15.89
C VAL A 260 8.75 -4.68 14.47
N MET A 261 7.79 -4.35 13.60
CA MET A 261 7.80 -4.79 12.20
C MET A 261 9.00 -4.27 11.41
N ILE A 262 9.38 -3.01 11.62
CA ILE A 262 10.59 -2.42 11.03
C ILE A 262 11.82 -3.18 11.52
N THR A 263 11.94 -3.41 12.83
CA THR A 263 13.08 -4.09 13.44
C THR A 263 13.24 -5.52 12.90
N VAL A 264 12.15 -6.28 12.84
CA VAL A 264 12.16 -7.66 12.34
C VAL A 264 12.47 -7.71 10.84
N THR A 265 11.97 -6.74 10.07
CA THR A 265 12.32 -6.61 8.64
C THR A 265 13.80 -6.30 8.45
N PHE A 266 14.40 -5.46 9.29
CA PHE A 266 15.85 -5.23 9.29
C PHE A 266 16.61 -6.51 9.64
N ILE A 267 16.21 -7.25 10.68
CA ILE A 267 16.84 -8.52 11.05
C ILE A 267 16.78 -9.51 9.88
N TYR A 268 15.64 -9.64 9.20
CA TYR A 268 15.50 -10.45 8.00
C TYR A 268 16.48 -10.01 6.90
N ALA A 269 16.52 -8.71 6.59
CA ALA A 269 17.41 -8.17 5.56
C ALA A 269 18.90 -8.41 5.90
N PHE A 270 19.30 -8.21 7.16
CA PHE A 270 20.66 -8.50 7.63
C PHE A 270 21.00 -9.98 7.50
N LYS A 271 20.11 -10.89 7.94
CA LYS A 271 20.32 -12.34 7.81
C LYS A 271 20.41 -12.76 6.34
N LYS A 272 19.56 -12.23 5.47
CA LYS A 272 19.62 -12.49 4.01
C LYS A 272 20.96 -12.07 3.44
N LEU A 273 21.39 -10.83 3.71
CA LEU A 273 22.67 -10.31 3.24
C LEU A 273 23.87 -11.10 3.79
N ALA A 274 23.80 -11.58 5.03
CA ALA A 274 24.84 -12.42 5.61
C ALA A 274 24.93 -13.79 4.92
N ILE A 275 23.79 -14.42 4.61
CA ILE A 275 23.74 -15.66 3.81
C ILE A 275 24.32 -15.39 2.42
N ASP A 276 23.83 -14.38 1.70
CA ASP A 276 24.32 -14.08 0.36
C ASP A 276 25.83 -13.83 0.36
N LYS A 277 26.36 -13.03 1.30
CA LYS A 277 27.81 -12.79 1.42
C LYS A 277 28.63 -14.04 1.66
N ARG A 278 28.15 -14.96 2.51
CA ARG A 278 28.85 -16.20 2.83
C ARG A 278 29.02 -17.07 1.59
N TYR A 279 27.93 -17.30 0.86
CA TYR A 279 27.93 -18.22 -0.27
C TYR A 279 28.48 -17.59 -1.56
N TYR A 280 28.22 -16.30 -1.84
CA TYR A 280 28.71 -15.64 -3.05
C TYR A 280 30.20 -15.29 -3.04
N LYS A 281 30.80 -15.06 -1.86
CA LYS A 281 32.21 -14.66 -1.76
C LYS A 281 33.17 -15.84 -1.95
N GLU A 282 32.70 -17.07 -1.73
CA GLU A 282 33.55 -18.26 -1.61
C GLU A 282 33.45 -19.20 -2.83
N GLU A 283 32.34 -19.22 -3.57
CA GLU A 283 32.00 -20.41 -4.40
C GLU A 283 31.35 -20.12 -5.78
N THR A 284 31.31 -18.88 -6.27
CA THR A 284 30.55 -18.55 -7.50
C THR A 284 31.37 -18.61 -8.79
N ASN A 285 31.08 -19.62 -9.63
CA ASN A 285 31.66 -19.80 -10.97
C ASN A 285 30.71 -19.37 -12.12
N PHE A 286 29.42 -19.11 -11.83
CA PHE A 286 28.41 -18.88 -12.86
C PHE A 286 27.76 -17.50 -12.74
N VAL A 287 27.87 -16.68 -13.79
CA VAL A 287 27.10 -15.44 -13.94
C VAL A 287 26.15 -15.64 -15.11
N GLU A 288 24.87 -15.90 -14.80
CA GLU A 288 23.82 -15.93 -15.82
C GLU A 288 23.67 -14.51 -16.41
N ASP A 289 23.84 -14.39 -17.73
CA ASP A 289 23.73 -13.11 -18.43
C ASP A 289 22.32 -12.92 -19.01
N ASP A 290 21.41 -12.52 -18.14
CA ASP A 290 20.02 -12.21 -18.47
C ASP A 290 19.76 -10.70 -18.63
N ASP A 291 20.81 -9.89 -18.79
CA ASP A 291 20.74 -8.41 -18.78
C ASP A 291 19.66 -7.85 -19.70
N ASP A 292 19.50 -8.40 -20.90
CA ASP A 292 18.55 -7.92 -21.91
C ASP A 292 17.08 -8.09 -21.51
N HIS A 293 16.76 -9.06 -20.63
CA HIS A 293 15.41 -9.28 -20.10
C HIS A 293 15.01 -8.28 -19.01
N TRP A 294 15.95 -7.46 -18.52
CA TRP A 294 15.70 -6.44 -17.50
C TRP A 294 15.42 -5.07 -18.11
N ILE A 295 14.15 -4.79 -18.35
CA ILE A 295 13.65 -3.51 -18.87
C ILE A 295 13.93 -2.40 -17.85
N LEU A 296 14.66 -1.37 -18.28
CA LEU A 296 15.13 -0.24 -17.45
C LEU A 296 15.98 -0.67 -16.23
N GLY A 297 16.50 -1.91 -16.23
CA GLY A 297 17.23 -2.49 -15.10
C GLY A 297 16.36 -2.83 -13.87
N MET A 298 15.02 -2.70 -13.98
CA MET A 298 14.09 -2.83 -12.86
C MET A 298 13.00 -3.89 -13.08
N PHE A 299 12.45 -3.96 -14.31
CA PHE A 299 11.33 -4.85 -14.64
C PHE A 299 11.83 -6.05 -15.41
N TYR A 300 11.50 -7.25 -14.96
CA TYR A 300 11.92 -8.48 -15.61
C TYR A 300 10.84 -8.99 -16.57
N TYR A 301 11.23 -9.25 -17.81
CA TYR A 301 10.36 -9.81 -18.83
C TYR A 301 11.14 -10.85 -19.64
N ASN A 302 10.88 -12.12 -19.36
CA ASN A 302 11.46 -13.23 -20.12
C ASN A 302 10.39 -14.30 -20.38
N PRO A 303 9.85 -14.41 -21.61
CA PRO A 303 8.88 -15.45 -21.97
C PRO A 303 9.42 -16.87 -21.87
N ASN A 304 10.74 -17.05 -21.99
CA ASN A 304 11.39 -18.35 -21.92
C ASN A 304 11.68 -18.77 -20.48
N ASP A 305 11.69 -17.82 -19.53
CA ASP A 305 11.80 -18.13 -18.12
C ASP A 305 10.43 -18.47 -17.52
N ARG A 306 10.27 -19.73 -17.10
CA ARG A 306 9.05 -20.20 -16.45
C ARG A 306 8.96 -19.78 -14.98
N LYS A 307 10.00 -19.15 -14.40
CA LYS A 307 9.95 -18.63 -13.02
C LYS A 307 8.96 -17.48 -12.95
N LEU A 308 8.04 -17.55 -11.98
CA LEU A 308 7.14 -16.43 -11.66
C LEU A 308 7.89 -15.30 -10.93
N ASN A 309 8.81 -15.64 -10.03
CA ASN A 309 9.56 -14.66 -9.25
C ASN A 309 11.07 -14.80 -9.52
N VAL A 310 11.74 -13.67 -9.65
CA VAL A 310 13.20 -13.57 -9.85
C VAL A 310 13.79 -12.55 -8.88
N ASP A 311 15.06 -12.70 -8.50
CA ASP A 311 15.68 -11.76 -7.56
C ASP A 311 15.82 -10.36 -8.17
N LYS A 312 15.47 -9.33 -7.41
CA LYS A 312 15.58 -7.94 -7.87
C LYS A 312 17.03 -7.59 -8.19
N ARG A 313 17.23 -6.81 -9.26
CA ARG A 313 18.54 -6.22 -9.58
C ARG A 313 18.92 -5.03 -8.71
N VAL A 314 17.93 -4.39 -8.08
CA VAL A 314 18.11 -3.29 -7.13
C VAL A 314 17.34 -3.57 -5.87
N GLY A 315 18.02 -3.34 -4.76
CA GLY A 315 17.44 -3.44 -3.43
C GLY A 315 17.36 -4.87 -2.92
N VAL A 316 16.40 -5.13 -2.03
CA VAL A 316 16.22 -6.42 -1.37
C VAL A 316 14.87 -7.02 -1.79
N GLY A 317 14.88 -8.31 -2.09
CA GLY A 317 13.67 -9.08 -2.37
C GLY A 317 13.60 -9.57 -3.82
N MET A 318 12.40 -9.99 -4.22
CA MET A 318 12.12 -10.57 -5.53
C MET A 318 11.17 -9.66 -6.32
N THR A 319 11.22 -9.76 -7.65
CA THR A 319 10.26 -9.17 -8.57
C THR A 319 9.56 -10.29 -9.35
N ILE A 320 8.50 -9.93 -10.05
CA ILE A 320 7.69 -10.85 -10.84
C ILE A 320 8.20 -10.83 -12.28
N ASN A 321 8.30 -12.00 -12.91
CA ASN A 321 8.45 -12.11 -14.35
C ASN A 321 7.13 -11.69 -15.02
N MET A 322 7.12 -10.51 -15.62
CA MET A 322 5.95 -9.93 -16.26
C MET A 322 5.50 -10.70 -17.52
N ALA A 323 6.34 -11.61 -18.04
CA ALA A 323 5.96 -12.48 -19.16
C ALA A 323 5.19 -13.73 -18.70
N HIS A 324 5.32 -14.14 -17.44
CA HIS A 324 4.63 -15.31 -16.88
C HIS A 324 3.10 -15.08 -16.85
N PRO A 325 2.24 -16.08 -17.12
CA PRO A 325 0.78 -15.89 -17.14
C PRO A 325 0.22 -15.25 -15.86
N VAL A 326 0.58 -15.80 -14.70
CA VAL A 326 0.24 -15.21 -13.39
C VAL A 326 0.88 -13.83 -13.21
N GLY A 327 2.09 -13.63 -13.74
CA GLY A 327 2.79 -12.34 -13.66
C GLY A 327 2.08 -11.23 -14.46
N LYS A 328 1.49 -11.57 -15.61
CA LYS A 328 0.64 -10.66 -16.40
C LYS A 328 -0.61 -10.26 -15.61
N ILE A 329 -1.27 -11.20 -14.94
CA ILE A 329 -2.44 -10.92 -14.11
C ILE A 329 -2.06 -9.98 -12.96
N ILE A 330 -0.99 -10.28 -12.21
CA ILE A 330 -0.54 -9.43 -11.09
C ILE A 330 -0.15 -8.03 -11.58
N THR A 331 0.57 -7.95 -12.71
CA THR A 331 0.97 -6.67 -13.31
C THR A 331 -0.24 -5.86 -13.75
N GLY A 332 -1.21 -6.49 -14.42
CA GLY A 332 -2.46 -5.86 -14.85
C GLY A 332 -3.28 -5.36 -13.66
N PHE A 333 -3.39 -6.15 -12.59
CA PHE A 333 -4.05 -5.73 -11.35
C PHE A 333 -3.33 -4.54 -10.70
N GLY A 334 -1.99 -4.54 -10.68
CA GLY A 334 -1.20 -3.42 -10.19
C GLY A 334 -1.44 -2.13 -10.98
N VAL A 335 -1.45 -2.21 -12.31
CA VAL A 335 -1.78 -1.06 -13.19
C VAL A 335 -3.21 -0.58 -12.95
N LEU A 336 -4.17 -1.49 -12.88
CA LEU A 336 -5.57 -1.16 -12.62
C LEU A 336 -5.76 -0.48 -11.26
N THR A 337 -5.01 -0.90 -10.24
CA THR A 337 -5.05 -0.27 -8.91
C THR A 337 -4.54 1.17 -8.96
N ILE A 338 -3.48 1.44 -9.71
CA ILE A 338 -2.95 2.80 -9.89
C ILE A 338 -3.94 3.67 -10.68
N VAL A 339 -4.53 3.14 -11.75
CA VAL A 339 -5.54 3.88 -12.53
C VAL A 339 -6.80 4.14 -11.70
N GLY A 340 -7.28 3.12 -10.98
CA GLY A 340 -8.44 3.20 -10.11
C GLY A 340 -8.24 4.21 -8.97
N SER A 341 -7.04 4.31 -8.39
CA SER A 341 -6.75 5.32 -7.39
C SER A 341 -6.82 6.73 -7.97
N ILE A 342 -6.31 6.97 -9.19
CA ILE A 342 -6.43 8.26 -9.88
C ILE A 342 -7.90 8.62 -10.14
N VAL A 343 -8.70 7.67 -10.62
CA VAL A 343 -10.15 7.87 -10.83
C VAL A 343 -10.85 8.20 -9.51
N ALA A 344 -10.51 7.49 -8.43
CA ALA A 344 -11.05 7.77 -7.10
C ALA A 344 -10.67 9.18 -6.61
N LEU A 345 -9.46 9.67 -6.89
CA LEU A 345 -9.06 11.04 -6.57
C LEU A 345 -9.90 12.08 -7.34
N ILE A 346 -10.21 11.83 -8.60
CA ILE A 346 -11.09 12.70 -9.39
C ILE A 346 -12.49 12.72 -8.77
N TRP A 347 -13.04 11.56 -8.41
CA TRP A 347 -14.34 11.46 -7.75
C TRP A 347 -14.39 12.21 -6.42
N ILE A 348 -13.35 12.06 -5.59
CA ILE A 348 -13.20 12.80 -4.33
C ILE A 348 -13.10 14.31 -4.58
N GLY A 349 -12.35 14.72 -5.60
CA GLY A 349 -12.26 16.11 -6.04
C GLY A 349 -13.62 16.69 -6.42
N LEU A 350 -14.37 15.98 -7.27
CA LEU A 350 -15.73 16.36 -7.68
C LEU A 350 -16.67 16.50 -6.47
N MET A 351 -16.65 15.55 -5.53
CA MET A 351 -17.43 15.63 -4.30
C MET A 351 -17.08 16.84 -3.43
N SER A 352 -15.83 17.30 -3.47
CA SER A 352 -15.38 18.43 -2.64
C SER A 352 -15.78 19.80 -3.18
N VAL A 353 -15.96 19.91 -4.50
CA VAL A 353 -16.30 21.18 -5.18
C VAL A 353 -17.77 21.28 -5.56
N THR A 354 -18.48 20.16 -5.68
CA THR A 354 -19.89 20.15 -6.05
C THR A 354 -20.73 20.51 -4.83
N PRO A 355 -21.47 21.64 -4.83
CA PRO A 355 -22.31 22.03 -3.71
C PRO A 355 -23.46 21.03 -3.53
N ILE A 356 -23.92 20.88 -2.29
CA ILE A 356 -25.16 20.16 -2.01
C ILE A 356 -26.36 21.04 -2.37
N ARG A 357 -27.48 20.43 -2.73
CA ARG A 357 -28.73 21.15 -3.01
C ARG A 357 -29.91 20.33 -2.51
N ILE A 358 -30.92 21.00 -2.00
CA ILE A 358 -32.19 20.38 -1.66
C ILE A 358 -33.24 20.79 -2.70
N ILE A 359 -33.75 19.81 -3.43
CA ILE A 359 -34.80 20.02 -4.42
C ILE A 359 -36.13 19.66 -3.76
N GLU A 360 -36.97 20.67 -3.58
CA GLU A 360 -38.30 20.52 -2.98
C GLU A 360 -39.37 20.58 -4.07
N ASN A 361 -40.16 19.51 -4.15
CA ASN A 361 -41.30 19.38 -5.06
C ASN A 361 -42.58 19.14 -4.23
N ASN A 362 -43.75 19.13 -4.89
CA ASN A 362 -45.05 18.90 -4.21
C ASN A 362 -45.08 17.61 -3.36
N ASP A 363 -44.43 16.55 -3.79
CA ASP A 363 -44.50 15.23 -3.13
C ASP A 363 -43.25 14.87 -2.33
N TYR A 364 -42.09 15.46 -2.66
CA TYR A 364 -40.78 14.99 -2.17
C TYR A 364 -39.83 16.13 -1.81
N VAL A 365 -38.97 15.85 -0.82
CA VAL A 365 -37.74 16.59 -0.53
C VAL A 365 -36.55 15.72 -0.95
N ILE A 366 -35.79 16.18 -1.95
CA ILE A 366 -34.69 15.43 -2.55
C ILE A 366 -33.36 16.06 -2.16
N CYS A 367 -32.51 15.29 -1.51
CA CYS A 367 -31.13 15.66 -1.18
C CYS A 367 -30.21 15.31 -2.35
N HIS A 368 -29.76 16.32 -3.09
CA HIS A 368 -29.01 16.17 -4.33
C HIS A 368 -27.58 16.71 -4.23
N GLN A 369 -26.62 15.99 -4.81
CA GLN A 369 -25.27 16.49 -5.05
C GLN A 369 -24.76 16.04 -6.43
N LEU A 370 -24.01 14.92 -6.47
CA LEU A 370 -23.63 14.24 -7.73
C LEU A 370 -24.71 13.25 -8.18
N THR A 371 -25.42 12.71 -7.20
CA THR A 371 -26.54 11.79 -7.34
C THR A 371 -27.59 12.17 -6.31
N ASP A 372 -28.81 11.69 -6.50
CA ASP A 372 -29.86 11.78 -5.49
C ASP A 372 -29.50 10.81 -4.34
N GLU A 373 -29.23 11.36 -3.16
CA GLU A 373 -28.82 10.58 -1.99
C GLU A 373 -30.02 10.16 -1.16
N TYR A 374 -30.93 11.09 -0.90
CA TYR A 374 -32.16 10.86 -0.15
C TYR A 374 -33.35 11.44 -0.89
N LYS A 375 -34.45 10.70 -0.85
CA LYS A 375 -35.76 11.13 -1.36
C LYS A 375 -36.78 10.90 -0.25
N ILE A 376 -37.19 11.98 0.39
CA ILE A 376 -38.09 11.96 1.55
C ILE A 376 -39.48 12.33 1.05
N ALA A 377 -40.46 11.44 1.21
CA ALA A 377 -41.85 11.75 0.87
C ALA A 377 -42.42 12.71 1.92
N LYS A 378 -43.06 13.79 1.47
CA LYS A 378 -43.64 14.78 2.40
C LYS A 378 -44.77 14.20 3.25
N SER A 379 -45.49 13.21 2.72
CA SER A 379 -46.51 12.45 3.47
C SER A 379 -45.97 11.75 4.72
N ASP A 380 -44.68 11.43 4.73
CA ASP A 380 -44.04 10.62 5.78
C ASP A 380 -43.38 11.51 6.85
N ILE A 381 -43.36 12.83 6.65
CA ILE A 381 -42.78 13.80 7.57
C ILE A 381 -43.73 13.99 8.76
N THR A 382 -43.25 13.68 9.95
CA THR A 382 -44.01 13.83 11.20
C THR A 382 -43.67 15.13 11.92
N SER A 383 -42.41 15.59 11.86
CA SER A 383 -42.00 16.90 12.37
C SER A 383 -40.80 17.45 11.62
N VAL A 384 -40.71 18.79 11.61
CA VAL A 384 -39.59 19.55 11.06
C VAL A 384 -39.11 20.51 12.14
N GLU A 385 -37.82 20.47 12.48
CA GLU A 385 -37.21 21.32 13.50
C GLU A 385 -36.01 22.08 12.89
N TYR A 386 -35.86 23.36 13.24
CA TYR A 386 -34.70 24.16 12.83
C TYR A 386 -33.66 24.22 13.96
N GLY A 387 -32.38 24.02 13.63
CA GLY A 387 -31.32 23.88 14.62
C GLY A 387 -30.00 24.54 14.24
N ASN A 388 -29.13 24.72 15.24
CA ASN A 388 -27.79 25.30 15.09
C ASN A 388 -26.72 24.22 15.25
N PHE A 389 -25.70 24.21 14.38
CA PHE A 389 -24.60 23.24 14.48
C PHE A 389 -23.86 23.27 15.81
N LYS A 390 -23.85 24.40 16.52
CA LYS A 390 -23.25 24.49 17.87
C LYS A 390 -23.84 23.49 18.86
N ASP A 391 -25.09 23.09 18.64
CA ASP A 391 -25.82 22.17 19.51
C ASP A 391 -25.81 20.73 18.97
N LEU A 392 -25.13 20.51 17.83
CA LEU A 392 -25.10 19.23 17.13
C LEU A 392 -23.84 18.43 17.53
N ARG A 393 -24.03 17.34 18.27
CA ARG A 393 -22.97 16.36 18.56
C ARG A 393 -23.12 15.18 17.61
N ALA A 394 -22.45 15.25 16.45
CA ALA A 394 -22.51 14.20 15.44
C ALA A 394 -21.19 13.40 15.36
N SER A 395 -21.30 12.08 15.33
CA SER A 395 -20.18 11.17 15.04
C SER A 395 -20.53 10.26 13.86
N ARG A 396 -19.57 10.07 12.94
CA ARG A 396 -19.80 9.36 11.69
C ARG A 396 -19.76 7.85 11.90
N THR A 397 -20.86 7.18 11.57
CA THR A 397 -20.94 5.71 11.55
C THR A 397 -20.48 5.17 10.20
N ALA A 398 -21.07 5.68 9.11
CA ALA A 398 -20.72 5.29 7.75
C ALA A 398 -21.07 6.42 6.77
N GLY A 399 -20.12 6.84 5.93
CA GLY A 399 -20.37 7.85 4.90
C GLY A 399 -19.21 8.80 4.67
N THR A 400 -19.53 9.99 4.16
CA THR A 400 -18.57 11.04 3.81
C THR A 400 -18.61 12.16 4.86
N GLY A 401 -17.44 12.63 5.28
CA GLY A 401 -17.30 13.83 6.11
C GLY A 401 -16.13 14.66 5.61
N MET A 402 -16.43 15.66 4.80
CA MET A 402 -15.53 16.64 4.19
C MET A 402 -15.86 18.04 4.70
N GLU A 403 -15.03 19.03 4.38
CA GLU A 403 -15.22 20.43 4.80
C GLU A 403 -16.57 21.02 4.38
N ASN A 404 -17.05 20.68 3.16
CA ASN A 404 -18.29 21.22 2.59
C ASN A 404 -19.43 20.20 2.50
N VAL A 405 -19.20 18.94 2.88
CA VAL A 405 -20.17 17.86 2.71
C VAL A 405 -20.04 16.82 3.81
N ALA A 406 -21.09 16.66 4.61
CA ALA A 406 -21.25 15.57 5.56
C ALA A 406 -22.51 14.78 5.18
N LYS A 407 -22.33 13.56 4.65
CA LYS A 407 -23.45 12.71 4.25
C LYS A 407 -23.28 11.25 4.64
N GLY A 408 -24.39 10.56 4.93
CA GLY A 408 -24.39 9.13 5.29
C GLY A 408 -25.13 8.84 6.60
N THR A 409 -24.77 7.74 7.26
CA THR A 409 -25.31 7.32 8.56
C THR A 409 -24.40 7.81 9.69
N TRP A 410 -24.99 8.45 10.68
CA TRP A 410 -24.29 9.04 11.81
C TRP A 410 -25.04 8.78 13.11
N THR A 411 -24.32 8.92 14.22
CA THR A 411 -24.92 9.06 15.55
C THR A 411 -24.98 10.54 15.89
N VAL A 412 -26.16 11.07 16.19
CA VAL A 412 -26.39 12.49 16.48
C VAL A 412 -27.02 12.64 17.86
N ASN A 413 -26.39 13.40 18.75
CA ASN A 413 -26.87 13.65 20.12
C ASN A 413 -27.18 12.35 20.91
N GLY A 414 -26.48 11.26 20.60
CA GLY A 414 -26.68 9.94 21.22
C GLY A 414 -27.69 9.04 20.50
N GLU A 415 -28.41 9.55 19.49
CA GLU A 415 -29.30 8.76 18.65
C GLU A 415 -28.53 8.17 17.47
N ALA A 416 -28.50 6.84 17.35
CA ALA A 416 -27.81 6.14 16.28
C ALA A 416 -28.69 5.99 15.03
N GLY A 417 -28.08 5.89 13.85
CA GLY A 417 -28.80 5.59 12.61
C GLY A 417 -29.36 6.80 11.86
N CYS A 418 -29.13 8.02 12.35
CA CYS A 418 -29.54 9.26 11.70
C CYS A 418 -28.90 9.41 10.31
N LYS A 419 -29.65 9.98 9.36
CA LYS A 419 -29.17 10.29 8.02
C LYS A 419 -28.75 11.75 7.93
N LEU A 420 -27.48 12.02 7.63
CA LEU A 420 -26.99 13.37 7.43
C LEU A 420 -26.88 13.70 5.94
N PHE A 421 -27.22 14.92 5.60
CA PHE A 421 -26.93 15.57 4.33
C PHE A 421 -26.71 17.06 4.56
N LEU A 422 -25.55 17.39 5.13
CA LEU A 422 -25.21 18.73 5.61
C LEU A 422 -24.02 19.31 4.85
N ASN A 423 -24.01 20.62 4.70
CA ASN A 423 -22.79 21.38 4.45
C ASN A 423 -22.29 21.87 5.81
N PRO A 424 -21.17 21.36 6.36
CA PRO A 424 -20.65 21.77 7.66
C PRO A 424 -20.35 23.27 7.79
N GLN A 425 -20.23 24.00 6.69
CA GLN A 425 -20.02 25.45 6.68
C GLN A 425 -21.33 26.26 6.79
N ALA A 426 -22.50 25.66 6.58
CA ALA A 426 -23.77 26.38 6.62
C ALA A 426 -24.14 26.89 8.02
N GLY A 427 -23.64 26.24 9.09
CA GLY A 427 -23.87 26.63 10.49
C GLY A 427 -25.27 26.32 11.04
N LYS A 428 -26.22 25.95 10.18
CA LYS A 428 -27.62 25.67 10.50
C LYS A 428 -28.07 24.35 9.85
N TYR A 429 -29.02 23.66 10.46
CA TYR A 429 -29.69 22.48 9.88
C TYR A 429 -31.20 22.54 10.06
N ILE A 430 -31.85 21.70 9.27
CA ILE A 430 -33.22 21.24 9.46
C ILE A 430 -33.16 19.77 9.86
N LYS A 431 -33.85 19.41 10.93
CA LYS A 431 -34.09 18.03 11.34
C LYS A 431 -35.48 17.64 10.87
N ILE A 432 -35.55 16.61 10.04
CA ILE A 432 -36.80 16.03 9.55
C ILE A 432 -36.96 14.66 10.21
N VAL A 433 -38.06 14.51 10.96
CA VAL A 433 -38.43 13.21 11.54
C VAL A 433 -39.46 12.56 10.62
N THR A 434 -39.22 11.30 10.28
CA THR A 434 -40.18 10.44 9.58
C THR A 434 -40.55 9.25 10.46
N SER A 435 -41.51 8.44 10.03
CA SER A 435 -41.90 7.22 10.76
C SER A 435 -40.78 6.18 10.89
N ASP A 436 -39.78 6.20 10.00
CA ASP A 436 -38.70 5.21 9.95
C ASP A 436 -37.32 5.80 10.33
N LYS A 437 -37.03 7.04 9.92
CA LYS A 437 -35.70 7.64 10.05
C LYS A 437 -35.73 9.10 10.45
N VAL A 438 -34.64 9.55 11.07
CA VAL A 438 -34.36 10.97 11.33
C VAL A 438 -33.31 11.45 10.33
N TYR A 439 -33.61 12.55 9.65
CA TYR A 439 -32.74 13.21 8.69
C TYR A 439 -32.28 14.56 9.23
N TYR A 440 -31.01 14.88 9.04
CA TYR A 440 -30.44 16.20 9.29
C TYR A 440 -29.94 16.74 7.96
N ILE A 441 -30.58 17.80 7.46
CA ILE A 441 -30.30 18.38 6.14
C ILE A 441 -29.96 19.87 6.25
N SER A 442 -29.17 20.38 5.31
CA SER A 442 -28.91 21.81 5.17
C SER A 442 -28.73 22.16 3.69
N GLU A 443 -28.93 23.44 3.37
CA GLU A 443 -28.42 24.01 2.13
C GLU A 443 -26.95 24.45 2.32
N ASN A 444 -26.39 25.18 1.35
CA ASN A 444 -24.99 25.62 1.39
C ASN A 444 -24.75 26.76 2.39
N THR A 445 -25.76 27.58 2.64
CA THR A 445 -25.69 28.75 3.54
C THR A 445 -26.76 28.70 4.61
N ALA A 446 -26.59 29.50 5.67
CA ALA A 446 -27.57 29.65 6.73
C ALA A 446 -28.89 30.22 6.19
N GLU A 447 -28.81 31.24 5.33
CA GLU A 447 -29.99 31.90 4.75
C GLU A 447 -30.78 30.96 3.84
N GLU A 448 -30.09 30.19 2.97
CA GLU A 448 -30.76 29.18 2.14
C GLU A 448 -31.40 28.08 2.98
N THR A 449 -30.75 27.68 4.08
CA THR A 449 -31.28 26.66 4.98
C THR A 449 -32.52 27.16 5.73
N GLU A 450 -32.52 28.42 6.14
CA GLU A 450 -33.69 29.07 6.76
C GLU A 450 -34.86 29.20 5.78
N SER A 451 -34.58 29.66 4.55
CA SER A 451 -35.60 29.74 3.50
C SER A 451 -36.20 28.37 3.15
N LEU A 452 -35.38 27.32 3.15
CA LEU A 452 -35.88 25.95 2.98
C LEU A 452 -36.79 25.53 4.15
N TYR A 453 -36.43 25.85 5.38
CA TYR A 453 -37.25 25.56 6.56
C TYR A 453 -38.62 26.23 6.49
N GLU A 454 -38.68 27.49 6.07
CA GLU A 454 -39.94 28.21 5.87
C GLU A 454 -40.85 27.61 4.79
N LYS A 455 -40.29 26.88 3.80
CA LYS A 455 -41.08 26.17 2.77
C LYS A 455 -41.59 24.81 3.22
N LEU A 456 -40.94 24.22 4.23
CA LEU A 456 -41.29 22.90 4.76
C LEU A 456 -42.30 22.95 5.91
N ASN A 457 -42.47 24.13 6.52
CA ASN A 457 -43.56 24.45 7.45
C ASN A 457 -44.70 25.17 6.72
#